data_AF-A0A673XQH8-F1
#
_entry.id   AF-A0A673XQH8-F1
#
_cell.length_a   1.000
_cell.length_b   1.000
_cell.length_c   1.000
_cell.angle_alpha   90.00
_cell.angle_beta   90.00
_cell.angle_gamma   90.00
#
_symmetry.space_group_name_H-M   'P 1'
#
loop_
_entity.id
_entity.type
_entity.pdbx_description
1 polymer ?
#
loop_
_entity_poly.entity_id
_entity_poly.type
_entity_poly.pdbx_seq_one_letter_code
_entity_poly.pdbx_strand_id
1 'polypeptide(L)'
;MASLPLRCVFALAVVQVVSSSGVFELKVHSFNTAQRICRRHRDCHIFFRICLKHSEDVIHAEPPCTFGTGHTNVIRADQTSISSSAPIRIPFHFKWPGTFSLIIEAWNAEIPTEYTDNQNNLVSRLATRRRLAIGEDWSQDVHFGEQSELRYSYHAFCDEYYFGDSCAEYCRPRDDALGHYTCDVEGNKQCLEGWKGNYCSDPICSADCSARHGYCEAPGDCKCRMGWQGPSCNECVRYPGCLHGTCVQPWQCDCKEGWGGLFCDQDLNYCTNHRPCANGATCTNTGQGSYTCNCRPGYGGTNCELETNECDSNPCKNGGSCNDLENDYSCTCPQGFYGKNCEIIAMTCADGPCFNGGTCMEMLTGGYTCHCPPTYTGSNCEKKLDRCSNSPCLNGGECLDLGQSVLCRCHSGFTGANCQFNIDDCALAPCQNAGTCQDGVDDYTCSCTLGYAGKNCSLRSDACGRGASAQPCQNGGTCFTHFTGPVCQCPPGFMGPSCEFTLQPSFHPAPRLTNKPSSTALTASCVLALLALGLATGIVVLRRRRLSGRKQLNDTAVFNDLKMGINRFPSEREAFMAASSLFKISNSDPRLSMASLASLRPTDDRMGRGLGGERHSFSPGQDYLWRGDSGAGLR
;
A
#
# COMPACT_ATOMS: atom_id res chain seq x y z
N MET A 1 -67.34 -15.87 -20.06
CA MET A 1 -65.92 -15.83 -20.50
C MET A 1 -65.14 -15.30 -19.30
N ALA A 2 -64.41 -16.13 -18.56
CA ALA A 2 -63.13 -16.78 -18.90
C ALA A 2 -61.94 -15.79 -18.75
N SER A 3 -60.81 -16.12 -18.11
CA SER A 3 -60.42 -17.37 -17.41
C SER A 3 -59.20 -17.13 -16.50
N LEU A 4 -59.07 -17.89 -15.39
CA LEU A 4 -57.84 -17.91 -14.58
C LEU A 4 -56.76 -18.83 -15.21
N PRO A 5 -55.46 -18.50 -15.11
CA PRO A 5 -54.38 -19.43 -15.40
C PRO A 5 -54.09 -20.32 -14.18
N LEU A 6 -54.38 -21.61 -14.29
CA LEU A 6 -54.05 -22.61 -13.27
C LEU A 6 -52.55 -22.99 -13.40
N ARG A 7 -51.77 -22.89 -12.33
CA ARG A 7 -50.38 -23.37 -12.31
C ARG A 7 -50.35 -24.89 -12.13
N CYS A 8 -50.12 -25.63 -13.22
CA CYS A 8 -49.86 -27.06 -13.15
C CYS A 8 -48.52 -27.33 -12.45
N VAL A 9 -48.56 -27.85 -11.23
CA VAL A 9 -47.39 -28.48 -10.59
C VAL A 9 -47.25 -29.87 -11.16
N PHE A 10 -46.36 -30.03 -12.15
CA PHE A 10 -45.92 -31.35 -12.59
C PHE A 10 -45.04 -31.96 -11.50
N ALA A 11 -45.65 -32.77 -10.63
CA ALA A 11 -44.92 -33.68 -9.77
C ALA A 11 -44.30 -34.78 -10.64
N LEU A 12 -43.08 -34.52 -11.14
CA LEU A 12 -42.22 -35.56 -11.69
C LEU A 12 -41.93 -36.56 -10.58
N ALA A 13 -42.67 -37.68 -10.59
CA ALA A 13 -42.32 -38.85 -9.83
C ALA A 13 -41.00 -39.39 -10.38
N VAL A 14 -39.89 -38.93 -9.80
CA VAL A 14 -38.57 -39.51 -10.04
C VAL A 14 -38.61 -40.92 -9.47
N VAL A 15 -38.97 -41.88 -10.34
CA VAL A 15 -38.64 -43.28 -10.13
C VAL A 15 -37.12 -43.31 -10.01
N GLN A 16 -36.62 -43.44 -8.78
CA GLN A 16 -35.22 -43.74 -8.56
C GLN A 16 -34.99 -45.12 -9.14
N VAL A 17 -34.48 -45.15 -10.38
CA VAL A 17 -33.80 -46.32 -10.93
C VAL A 17 -32.57 -46.49 -10.05
N VAL A 18 -32.73 -47.29 -8.99
CA VAL A 18 -31.61 -47.67 -8.13
C VAL A 18 -30.69 -48.49 -9.03
N SER A 19 -29.56 -47.91 -9.43
CA SER A 19 -28.54 -48.64 -10.16
C SER A 19 -28.13 -49.87 -9.34
N SER A 20 -27.93 -50.99 -10.01
CA SER A 20 -27.21 -52.09 -9.39
C SER A 20 -25.77 -51.68 -9.13
N SER A 21 -25.19 -52.28 -8.08
CA SER A 21 -23.77 -52.19 -7.80
C SER A 21 -22.98 -53.20 -8.64
N GLY A 22 -23.65 -54.29 -9.03
CA GLY A 22 -23.15 -55.23 -10.01
C GLY A 22 -24.21 -56.24 -10.45
N VAL A 23 -23.82 -57.09 -11.39
CA VAL A 23 -24.67 -58.12 -11.99
C VAL A 23 -24.01 -59.48 -11.81
N PHE A 24 -24.77 -60.46 -11.31
CA PHE A 24 -24.45 -61.87 -11.46
C PHE A 24 -25.08 -62.38 -12.76
N GLU A 25 -24.30 -63.05 -13.61
CA GLU A 25 -24.81 -63.74 -14.80
C GLU A 25 -24.57 -65.24 -14.72
N LEU A 26 -25.53 -66.02 -15.22
CA LEU A 26 -25.36 -67.45 -15.46
C LEU A 26 -25.90 -67.84 -16.83
N LYS A 27 -25.08 -68.54 -17.61
CA LYS A 27 -25.46 -69.13 -18.90
C LYS A 27 -25.53 -70.65 -18.80
N VAL A 28 -26.61 -71.24 -19.31
CA VAL A 28 -26.72 -72.68 -19.51
C VAL A 28 -26.18 -73.04 -20.91
N HIS A 29 -25.25 -73.99 -20.99
CA HIS A 29 -24.66 -74.44 -22.25
C HIS A 29 -25.27 -75.73 -22.77
N SER A 30 -25.60 -76.66 -21.87
CA SER A 30 -26.29 -77.90 -22.21
C SER A 30 -27.10 -78.43 -21.03
N PHE A 31 -28.23 -79.06 -21.32
CA PHE A 31 -28.96 -79.87 -20.36
C PHE A 31 -29.42 -81.17 -21.04
N ASN A 32 -29.05 -82.30 -20.44
CA ASN A 32 -29.43 -83.64 -20.89
C ASN A 32 -30.11 -84.38 -19.73
N THR A 33 -31.08 -85.23 -20.01
CA THR A 33 -31.72 -86.07 -18.97
C THR A 33 -32.34 -87.33 -19.56
N ALA A 34 -32.22 -88.44 -18.83
CA ALA A 34 -32.88 -89.71 -19.15
C ALA A 34 -34.37 -89.73 -18.76
N GLN A 35 -34.80 -88.78 -17.91
CA GLN A 35 -36.19 -88.64 -17.50
C GLN A 35 -37.04 -88.11 -18.67
N ARG A 36 -38.24 -88.67 -18.87
CA ARG A 36 -39.14 -88.22 -19.95
C ARG A 36 -39.74 -86.85 -19.66
N ILE A 37 -39.01 -85.79 -20.03
CA ILE A 37 -39.48 -84.39 -20.00
C ILE A 37 -40.85 -84.26 -20.70
N CYS A 38 -40.99 -84.91 -21.85
CA CYS A 38 -42.08 -84.69 -22.80
C CYS A 38 -43.10 -85.84 -22.76
N ARG A 39 -44.38 -85.57 -22.44
CA ARG A 39 -45.47 -86.56 -22.59
C ARG A 39 -45.93 -86.76 -24.04
N ARG A 40 -45.60 -85.85 -24.96
CA ARG A 40 -45.85 -85.93 -26.41
C ARG A 40 -44.63 -85.47 -27.20
N HIS A 41 -44.44 -86.02 -28.39
CA HIS A 41 -43.13 -86.15 -29.04
C HIS A 41 -42.70 -85.00 -29.96
N ARG A 42 -43.34 -83.81 -29.91
CA ARG A 42 -43.11 -82.73 -30.90
C ARG A 42 -42.93 -81.30 -30.37
N ASP A 43 -43.50 -80.95 -29.21
CA ASP A 43 -43.51 -79.55 -28.73
C ASP A 43 -43.05 -79.46 -27.27
N CYS A 44 -41.82 -79.92 -27.01
CA CYS A 44 -41.25 -80.00 -25.68
C CYS A 44 -40.50 -78.71 -25.33
N HIS A 45 -40.92 -78.05 -24.25
CA HIS A 45 -40.44 -76.73 -23.85
C HIS A 45 -39.90 -76.77 -22.42
N ILE A 46 -38.83 -76.02 -22.18
CA ILE A 46 -38.09 -75.99 -20.92
C ILE A 46 -37.76 -74.53 -20.58
N PHE A 47 -37.71 -74.21 -19.29
CA PHE A 47 -37.04 -73.01 -18.79
C PHE A 47 -36.16 -73.37 -17.60
N PHE A 48 -35.11 -72.57 -17.38
CA PHE A 48 -34.28 -72.69 -16.19
C PHE A 48 -34.61 -71.54 -15.25
N ARG A 49 -34.85 -71.85 -13.98
CA ARG A 49 -35.03 -70.90 -12.89
C ARG A 49 -33.78 -70.91 -12.02
N ILE A 50 -33.30 -69.74 -11.65
CA ILE A 50 -32.22 -69.55 -10.68
C ILE A 50 -32.80 -68.90 -9.43
N CYS A 51 -32.42 -69.42 -8.28
CA CYS A 51 -32.61 -68.82 -6.98
C CYS A 51 -31.23 -68.61 -6.35
N LEU A 52 -30.84 -67.35 -6.16
CA LEU A 52 -29.62 -66.98 -5.42
C LEU A 52 -30.00 -66.59 -3.99
N LYS A 53 -29.20 -67.04 -3.03
CA LYS A 53 -29.35 -66.69 -1.62
C LYS A 53 -28.00 -66.70 -0.91
N HIS A 54 -28.00 -66.19 0.33
CA HIS A 54 -26.87 -66.27 1.25
C HIS A 54 -26.31 -67.71 1.36
N SER A 55 -25.04 -67.83 1.72
CA SER A 55 -24.37 -69.11 1.90
C SER A 55 -24.96 -69.90 3.08
N GLU A 56 -25.67 -71.00 2.81
CA GLU A 56 -26.20 -71.95 3.78
C GLU A 56 -25.24 -73.16 3.90
N ASP A 57 -25.08 -73.75 5.10
CA ASP A 57 -24.29 -74.98 5.29
C ASP A 57 -25.11 -76.25 4.91
N VAL A 58 -26.43 -76.20 5.12
CA VAL A 58 -27.41 -77.14 4.56
C VAL A 58 -28.35 -76.32 3.69
N ILE A 59 -28.32 -76.55 2.38
CA ILE A 59 -28.98 -75.66 1.41
C ILE A 59 -30.45 -76.05 1.28
N HIS A 60 -31.33 -75.16 1.70
CA HIS A 60 -32.77 -75.31 1.50
C HIS A 60 -33.12 -74.79 0.10
N ALA A 61 -33.72 -75.64 -0.73
CA ALA A 61 -34.11 -75.26 -2.10
C ALA A 61 -35.31 -74.31 -2.17
N GLU A 62 -36.03 -74.14 -1.06
CA GLU A 62 -37.21 -73.30 -0.95
C GLU A 62 -36.87 -71.80 -0.88
N PRO A 63 -37.80 -70.92 -1.32
CA PRO A 63 -37.72 -69.48 -1.08
C PRO A 63 -37.57 -69.15 0.42
N PRO A 64 -36.95 -68.01 0.80
CA PRO A 64 -36.63 -66.87 -0.05
C PRO A 64 -35.27 -66.92 -0.76
N CYS A 65 -35.26 -66.44 -2.00
CA CYS A 65 -34.06 -66.22 -2.80
C CYS A 65 -33.49 -64.84 -2.46
N THR A 66 -32.71 -64.76 -1.38
CA THR A 66 -32.31 -63.49 -0.74
C THR A 66 -31.34 -62.63 -1.54
N PHE A 67 -30.76 -63.13 -2.63
CA PHE A 67 -29.98 -62.36 -3.61
C PHE A 67 -30.72 -62.21 -4.95
N GLY A 68 -32.01 -62.57 -5.00
CA GLY A 68 -32.85 -62.46 -6.19
C GLY A 68 -33.07 -63.77 -6.93
N THR A 69 -33.95 -63.71 -7.92
CA THR A 69 -34.27 -64.80 -8.86
C THR A 69 -34.15 -64.30 -10.29
N GLY A 70 -33.75 -65.19 -11.19
CA GLY A 70 -33.86 -64.98 -12.63
C GLY A 70 -34.32 -66.26 -13.31
N HIS A 71 -34.78 -66.16 -14.55
CA HIS A 71 -35.15 -67.31 -15.37
C HIS A 71 -34.77 -67.08 -16.83
N THR A 72 -34.61 -68.16 -17.61
CA THR A 72 -34.62 -68.03 -19.07
C THR A 72 -36.03 -67.67 -19.54
N ASN A 73 -36.14 -67.23 -20.79
CA ASN A 73 -37.40 -67.41 -21.53
C ASN A 73 -37.72 -68.91 -21.63
N VAL A 74 -38.99 -69.24 -21.90
CA VAL A 74 -39.37 -70.60 -22.28
C VAL A 74 -38.77 -70.90 -23.67
N ILE A 75 -37.95 -71.95 -23.75
CA ILE A 75 -37.21 -72.36 -24.95
C ILE A 75 -37.54 -73.82 -25.28
N ARG A 76 -37.19 -74.27 -26.49
CA ARG A 76 -37.30 -75.70 -26.83
C ARG A 76 -36.28 -76.52 -26.05
N ALA A 77 -36.67 -77.73 -25.67
CA ALA A 77 -35.81 -78.71 -25.01
C ALA A 77 -34.85 -79.40 -26.01
N ASP A 78 -34.12 -78.61 -26.80
CA ASP A 78 -33.07 -79.06 -27.71
C ASP A 78 -31.74 -78.34 -27.45
N GLN A 79 -30.63 -79.03 -27.71
CA GLN A 79 -29.28 -78.57 -27.37
C GLN A 79 -28.91 -77.25 -28.08
N THR A 80 -29.42 -77.04 -29.30
CA THR A 80 -29.28 -75.79 -30.05
C THR A 80 -29.93 -74.62 -29.33
N SER A 81 -31.21 -74.72 -28.98
CA SER A 81 -31.98 -73.68 -28.31
C SER A 81 -31.39 -73.34 -26.95
N ILE A 82 -31.01 -74.36 -26.16
CA ILE A 82 -30.37 -74.20 -24.85
C ILE A 82 -29.03 -73.44 -24.97
N SER A 83 -28.11 -73.88 -25.83
CA SER A 83 -26.80 -73.23 -25.99
C SER A 83 -26.88 -71.79 -26.56
N SER A 84 -27.94 -71.50 -27.33
CA SER A 84 -28.25 -70.17 -27.88
C SER A 84 -28.95 -69.23 -26.89
N SER A 85 -29.37 -69.72 -25.71
CA SER A 85 -30.07 -68.89 -24.72
C SER A 85 -29.21 -67.74 -24.19
N ALA A 86 -29.87 -66.62 -23.92
CA ALA A 86 -29.26 -65.47 -23.26
C ALA A 86 -28.91 -65.80 -21.80
N PRO A 87 -27.79 -65.27 -21.26
CA PRO A 87 -27.49 -65.39 -19.83
C PRO A 87 -28.62 -64.85 -18.96
N ILE A 88 -28.91 -65.55 -17.87
CA ILE A 88 -29.83 -65.09 -16.84
C ILE A 88 -29.05 -64.07 -15.99
N ARG A 89 -29.47 -62.80 -16.06
CA ARG A 89 -28.88 -61.69 -15.30
C ARG A 89 -29.65 -61.48 -14.01
N ILE A 90 -28.96 -61.38 -12.88
CA ILE A 90 -29.54 -61.05 -11.57
C ILE A 90 -28.75 -59.84 -11.02
N PRO A 91 -29.31 -58.61 -11.10
CA PRO A 91 -28.68 -57.42 -10.53
C PRO A 91 -28.70 -57.45 -9.01
N PHE A 92 -27.65 -56.94 -8.37
CA PHE A 92 -27.56 -56.78 -6.92
C PHE A 92 -27.26 -55.33 -6.53
N HIS A 93 -27.66 -54.95 -5.31
CA HIS A 93 -27.53 -53.59 -4.75
C HIS A 93 -26.86 -53.63 -3.36
N PHE A 94 -25.99 -54.63 -3.13
CA PHE A 94 -25.34 -54.91 -1.86
C PHE A 94 -23.89 -55.34 -2.10
N LYS A 95 -23.02 -55.17 -1.10
CA LYS A 95 -21.63 -55.63 -1.14
C LYS A 95 -21.59 -57.14 -1.42
N TRP A 96 -21.00 -57.54 -2.55
CA TRP A 96 -20.96 -58.94 -2.96
C TRP A 96 -20.22 -59.78 -1.89
N PRO A 97 -20.82 -60.86 -1.35
CA PRO A 97 -20.30 -61.58 -0.19
C PRO A 97 -19.18 -62.58 -0.54
N GLY A 98 -18.84 -62.75 -1.81
CA GLY A 98 -17.92 -63.76 -2.30
C GLY A 98 -18.41 -65.22 -2.18
N THR A 99 -19.34 -65.53 -1.28
CA THR A 99 -19.91 -66.87 -1.05
C THR A 99 -21.44 -66.83 -1.04
N PHE A 100 -22.06 -67.81 -1.69
CA PHE A 100 -23.50 -67.85 -1.94
C PHE A 100 -23.98 -69.30 -2.11
N SER A 101 -25.29 -69.51 -1.95
CA SER A 101 -25.93 -70.76 -2.37
C SER A 101 -26.63 -70.53 -3.71
N LEU A 102 -26.29 -71.39 -4.67
CA LEU A 102 -26.82 -71.42 -6.03
C LEU A 102 -27.81 -72.57 -6.16
N ILE A 103 -29.06 -72.25 -6.45
CA ILE A 103 -30.08 -73.24 -6.81
C ILE A 103 -30.44 -73.00 -8.28
N ILE A 104 -30.34 -74.04 -9.10
CA ILE A 104 -30.77 -74.03 -10.51
C ILE A 104 -31.79 -75.14 -10.71
N GLU A 105 -32.95 -74.78 -11.25
CA GLU A 105 -34.04 -75.71 -11.49
C GLU A 105 -34.39 -75.74 -12.98
N ALA A 106 -34.46 -76.94 -13.55
CA ALA A 106 -34.96 -77.19 -14.88
C ALA A 106 -36.46 -77.51 -14.79
N TRP A 107 -37.31 -76.68 -15.41
CA TRP A 107 -38.77 -76.80 -15.37
C TRP A 107 -39.33 -77.09 -16.76
N ASN A 108 -40.22 -78.08 -16.87
CA ASN A 108 -40.97 -78.37 -18.10
C ASN A 108 -42.13 -77.39 -18.24
N ALA A 109 -42.21 -76.68 -19.37
CA ALA A 109 -43.31 -75.77 -19.65
C ALA A 109 -44.40 -76.47 -20.47
N GLU A 110 -45.62 -76.53 -19.92
CA GLU A 110 -46.78 -77.11 -20.63
C GLU A 110 -47.27 -76.21 -21.78
N ILE A 111 -47.00 -74.90 -21.70
CA ILE A 111 -47.39 -73.88 -22.68
C ILE A 111 -46.17 -72.99 -22.98
N PRO A 112 -45.87 -72.61 -24.24
CA PRO A 112 -44.67 -71.83 -24.60
C PRO A 112 -44.56 -70.41 -24.02
N THR A 113 -45.53 -69.97 -23.21
CA THR A 113 -45.65 -68.59 -22.71
C THR A 113 -45.99 -68.50 -21.21
N GLU A 114 -46.02 -69.61 -20.48
CA GLU A 114 -46.50 -69.65 -19.08
C GLU A 114 -45.55 -70.42 -18.15
N TYR A 115 -45.14 -69.78 -17.06
CA TYR A 115 -44.23 -70.34 -16.05
C TYR A 115 -45.01 -71.14 -15.00
N THR A 116 -45.22 -72.44 -15.27
CA THR A 116 -46.02 -73.31 -14.41
C THR A 116 -45.20 -73.89 -13.24
N ASP A 117 -45.19 -73.19 -12.09
CA ASP A 117 -44.55 -73.55 -10.81
C ASP A 117 -45.19 -74.78 -10.08
N ASN A 118 -45.75 -75.73 -10.84
CA ASN A 118 -46.39 -76.95 -10.32
C ASN A 118 -45.33 -78.04 -10.10
N GLN A 119 -45.17 -78.55 -8.87
CA GLN A 119 -44.09 -79.49 -8.49
C GLN A 119 -43.96 -80.72 -9.41
N ASN A 120 -45.03 -81.15 -10.08
CA ASN A 120 -45.01 -82.25 -11.06
C ASN A 120 -44.21 -81.95 -12.34
N ASN A 121 -43.85 -80.68 -12.59
CA ASN A 121 -43.15 -80.20 -13.78
C ASN A 121 -41.66 -79.88 -13.54
N LEU A 122 -41.16 -80.08 -12.31
CA LEU A 122 -39.74 -79.99 -12.00
C LEU A 122 -38.99 -81.20 -12.59
N VAL A 123 -38.04 -80.95 -13.49
CA VAL A 123 -37.28 -81.97 -14.24
C VAL A 123 -35.96 -82.29 -13.56
N SER A 124 -35.29 -81.29 -12.98
CA SER A 124 -34.01 -81.46 -12.29
C SER A 124 -33.77 -80.25 -11.38
N ARG A 125 -33.12 -80.47 -10.23
CA ARG A 125 -32.74 -79.42 -9.28
C ARG A 125 -31.30 -79.60 -8.83
N LEU A 126 -30.47 -78.60 -9.12
CA LEU A 126 -29.18 -78.38 -8.48
C LEU A 126 -29.39 -77.47 -7.27
N ALA A 127 -28.81 -77.82 -6.13
CA ALA A 127 -28.57 -76.89 -5.02
C ALA A 127 -27.12 -77.05 -4.55
N THR A 128 -26.32 -75.98 -4.59
CA THR A 128 -24.89 -76.06 -4.27
C THR A 128 -24.30 -74.77 -3.72
N ARG A 129 -23.29 -74.89 -2.85
CA ARG A 129 -22.55 -73.76 -2.28
C ARG A 129 -21.40 -73.41 -3.23
N ARG A 130 -21.23 -72.13 -3.53
CA ARG A 130 -20.15 -71.63 -4.39
C ARG A 130 -19.45 -70.42 -3.78
N ARG A 131 -18.20 -70.24 -4.21
CA ARG A 131 -17.38 -69.06 -3.97
C ARG A 131 -17.00 -68.48 -5.32
N LEU A 132 -17.16 -67.18 -5.48
CA LEU A 132 -16.94 -66.44 -6.72
C LEU A 132 -16.37 -65.06 -6.37
N ALA A 133 -15.20 -64.74 -6.89
CA ALA A 133 -14.68 -63.38 -6.88
C ALA A 133 -15.36 -62.55 -7.97
N ILE A 134 -15.34 -61.23 -7.82
CA ILE A 134 -15.77 -60.31 -8.88
C ILE A 134 -14.78 -60.36 -10.05
N GLY A 135 -15.28 -60.40 -11.29
CA GLY A 135 -14.48 -60.42 -12.52
C GLY A 135 -15.29 -60.72 -13.79
N GLU A 136 -14.71 -60.39 -14.95
CA GLU A 136 -15.30 -60.70 -16.27
C GLU A 136 -15.14 -62.18 -16.67
N ASP A 137 -14.23 -62.91 -16.03
CA ASP A 137 -13.94 -64.32 -16.33
C ASP A 137 -15.09 -65.27 -15.93
N TRP A 138 -15.53 -66.08 -16.89
CA TRP A 138 -16.61 -67.04 -16.70
C TRP A 138 -16.14 -68.33 -16.00
N SER A 139 -16.62 -68.54 -14.77
CA SER A 139 -16.44 -69.81 -14.06
C SER A 139 -17.36 -70.89 -14.65
N GLN A 140 -16.80 -71.90 -15.30
CA GLN A 140 -17.56 -73.02 -15.88
C GLN A 140 -17.66 -74.21 -14.92
N ASP A 141 -18.83 -74.86 -14.90
CA ASP A 141 -19.18 -75.91 -13.94
C ASP A 141 -20.10 -76.97 -14.58
N VAL A 142 -20.14 -78.17 -14.01
CA VAL A 142 -20.95 -79.30 -14.49
C VAL A 142 -21.58 -80.02 -13.31
N HIS A 143 -22.91 -80.11 -13.32
CA HIS A 143 -23.65 -80.90 -12.34
C HIS A 143 -24.21 -82.17 -12.95
N PHE A 144 -23.96 -83.29 -12.29
CA PHE A 144 -24.60 -84.58 -12.53
C PHE A 144 -25.64 -84.82 -11.43
N GLY A 145 -26.92 -84.84 -11.81
CA GLY A 145 -28.01 -85.35 -10.98
C GLY A 145 -28.22 -86.84 -11.22
N GLU A 146 -29.18 -87.47 -10.53
CA GLU A 146 -29.42 -88.92 -10.63
C GLU A 146 -29.76 -89.41 -12.05
N GLN A 147 -30.37 -88.54 -12.87
CA GLN A 147 -30.77 -88.84 -14.25
C GLN A 147 -30.42 -87.72 -15.24
N SER A 148 -29.66 -86.70 -14.82
CA SER A 148 -29.47 -85.44 -15.57
C SER A 148 -28.02 -84.94 -15.57
N GLU A 149 -27.64 -84.24 -16.64
CA GLU A 149 -26.37 -83.52 -16.78
C GLU A 149 -26.64 -82.06 -17.18
N LEU A 150 -26.20 -81.12 -16.34
CA LEU A 150 -26.32 -79.68 -16.57
C LEU A 150 -24.92 -79.06 -16.68
N ARG A 151 -24.60 -78.46 -17.82
CA ARG A 151 -23.37 -77.65 -18.02
C ARG A 151 -23.72 -76.18 -18.07
N TYR A 152 -23.04 -75.39 -17.26
CA TYR A 152 -23.32 -73.98 -17.09
C TYR A 152 -22.04 -73.20 -16.81
N SER A 153 -22.07 -71.89 -17.02
CA SER A 153 -21.02 -70.98 -16.55
C SER A 153 -21.66 -69.78 -15.88
N TYR A 154 -20.95 -69.19 -14.92
CA TYR A 154 -21.40 -68.02 -14.18
C TYR A 154 -20.24 -67.09 -13.85
N HIS A 155 -20.54 -65.80 -13.69
CA HIS A 155 -19.62 -64.81 -13.16
C HIS A 155 -20.40 -63.64 -12.53
N ALA A 156 -19.69 -62.74 -11.86
CA ALA A 156 -20.27 -61.54 -11.29
C ALA A 156 -19.31 -60.37 -11.47
N PHE A 157 -19.80 -59.25 -11.96
CA PHE A 157 -19.00 -58.06 -12.25
C PHE A 157 -19.73 -56.80 -11.76
N CYS A 158 -18.99 -55.70 -11.62
CA CYS A 158 -19.54 -54.43 -11.16
C CYS A 158 -20.21 -53.66 -12.30
N ASP A 159 -21.24 -52.89 -11.96
CA ASP A 159 -21.85 -51.95 -12.91
C ASP A 159 -20.96 -50.69 -13.08
N GLU A 160 -21.28 -49.87 -14.08
CA GLU A 160 -20.54 -48.63 -14.36
C GLU A 160 -20.39 -47.77 -13.09
N TYR A 161 -19.15 -47.33 -12.81
CA TYR A 161 -18.74 -46.56 -11.62
C TYR A 161 -18.70 -47.31 -10.28
N TYR A 162 -18.87 -48.64 -10.25
CA TYR A 162 -18.64 -49.48 -9.05
C TYR A 162 -17.35 -50.28 -9.15
N PHE A 163 -16.62 -50.39 -8.02
CA PHE A 163 -15.25 -50.92 -7.97
C PHE A 163 -14.97 -51.83 -6.76
N GLY A 164 -13.78 -52.45 -6.80
CA GLY A 164 -13.25 -53.36 -5.78
C GLY A 164 -13.85 -54.76 -5.80
N ASP A 165 -13.20 -55.71 -5.11
CA ASP A 165 -13.50 -57.17 -5.05
C ASP A 165 -14.95 -57.56 -4.68
N SER A 166 -15.79 -56.59 -4.36
CA SER A 166 -17.18 -56.77 -3.91
C SER A 166 -18.16 -55.73 -4.45
N CYS A 167 -17.75 -54.91 -5.42
CA CYS A 167 -18.55 -53.84 -6.04
C CYS A 167 -19.19 -52.87 -5.02
N ALA A 168 -18.45 -52.53 -3.96
CA ALA A 168 -18.95 -51.70 -2.87
C ALA A 168 -18.59 -50.21 -3.05
N GLU A 169 -17.47 -49.93 -3.72
CA GLU A 169 -16.91 -48.58 -3.80
C GLU A 169 -17.45 -47.85 -5.03
N TYR A 170 -18.13 -46.72 -4.82
CA TYR A 170 -18.68 -45.91 -5.91
C TYR A 170 -17.77 -44.72 -6.25
N CYS A 171 -17.35 -44.64 -7.51
CA CYS A 171 -16.55 -43.54 -8.01
C CYS A 171 -16.92 -43.19 -9.47
N ARG A 172 -17.44 -41.98 -9.65
CA ARG A 172 -17.65 -41.39 -10.98
C ARG A 172 -16.76 -40.15 -11.14
N PRO A 173 -15.87 -40.10 -12.16
CA PRO A 173 -15.02 -38.94 -12.41
C PRO A 173 -15.83 -37.64 -12.54
N ARG A 174 -15.26 -36.53 -12.07
CA ARG A 174 -15.94 -35.24 -11.94
C ARG A 174 -14.95 -34.09 -12.10
N ASP A 175 -15.41 -33.01 -12.72
CA ASP A 175 -14.72 -31.72 -12.80
C ASP A 175 -15.76 -30.59 -12.70
N ASP A 176 -16.35 -30.44 -11.51
CA ASP A 176 -17.35 -29.42 -11.20
C ASP A 176 -17.32 -29.01 -9.72
N ALA A 177 -18.18 -28.07 -9.31
CA ALA A 177 -18.20 -27.50 -7.96
C ALA A 177 -18.46 -28.51 -6.80
N LEU A 178 -18.76 -29.78 -7.09
CA LEU A 178 -18.85 -30.86 -6.11
C LEU A 178 -17.59 -31.75 -6.04
N GLY A 179 -16.55 -31.46 -6.84
CA GLY A 179 -15.24 -32.11 -6.78
C GLY A 179 -14.52 -32.23 -8.12
N HIS A 180 -13.19 -32.23 -8.06
CA HIS A 180 -12.28 -32.27 -9.20
C HIS A 180 -11.39 -33.52 -9.11
N TYR A 181 -11.85 -34.66 -9.64
CA TYR A 181 -11.19 -35.96 -9.48
C TYR A 181 -11.46 -36.98 -10.59
N THR A 182 -10.48 -37.86 -10.82
CA THR A 182 -10.62 -39.14 -11.52
C THR A 182 -10.79 -40.29 -10.51
N CYS A 183 -10.97 -41.51 -11.02
CA CYS A 183 -11.09 -42.73 -10.23
C CYS A 183 -9.97 -43.70 -10.62
N ASP A 184 -9.39 -44.40 -9.65
CA ASP A 184 -8.46 -45.52 -9.89
C ASP A 184 -9.19 -46.86 -10.02
N VAL A 185 -8.42 -47.95 -10.16
CA VAL A 185 -8.98 -49.29 -10.42
C VAL A 185 -9.61 -49.93 -9.18
N GLU A 186 -9.26 -49.44 -7.99
CA GLU A 186 -9.88 -49.79 -6.71
C GLU A 186 -11.13 -48.95 -6.39
N GLY A 187 -11.30 -47.80 -7.06
CA GLY A 187 -12.43 -46.88 -6.87
C GLY A 187 -12.16 -45.70 -5.93
N ASN A 188 -10.90 -45.45 -5.55
CA ASN A 188 -10.54 -44.25 -4.82
C ASN A 188 -10.58 -43.02 -5.73
N LYS A 189 -10.70 -41.85 -5.12
CA LYS A 189 -10.78 -40.56 -5.82
C LYS A 189 -9.39 -39.96 -5.91
N GLN A 190 -8.85 -39.87 -7.12
CA GLN A 190 -7.57 -39.22 -7.39
C GLN A 190 -7.83 -37.76 -7.76
N CYS A 191 -7.42 -36.83 -6.90
CA CYS A 191 -7.65 -35.40 -7.13
C CYS A 191 -6.88 -34.92 -8.37
N LEU A 192 -7.51 -34.06 -9.15
CA LEU A 192 -6.84 -33.32 -10.22
C LEU A 192 -5.78 -32.38 -9.64
N GLU A 193 -4.79 -32.02 -10.45
CA GLU A 193 -3.69 -31.15 -10.01
C GLU A 193 -4.23 -29.84 -9.41
N GLY A 194 -3.73 -29.48 -8.23
CA GLY A 194 -4.18 -28.31 -7.49
C GLY A 194 -5.41 -28.51 -6.59
N TRP A 195 -5.94 -29.73 -6.45
CA TRP A 195 -7.09 -30.03 -5.58
C TRP A 195 -6.78 -31.07 -4.50
N LYS A 196 -7.51 -31.02 -3.37
CA LYS A 196 -7.34 -31.90 -2.20
C LYS A 196 -8.65 -32.10 -1.42
N GLY A 197 -8.57 -32.91 -0.37
CA GLY A 197 -9.71 -33.27 0.49
C GLY A 197 -10.48 -34.50 -0.03
N ASN A 198 -11.35 -35.07 0.80
CA ASN A 198 -11.97 -36.39 0.54
C ASN A 198 -12.86 -36.44 -0.72
N TYR A 199 -13.26 -35.28 -1.25
CA TYR A 199 -14.04 -35.13 -2.48
C TYR A 199 -13.29 -34.30 -3.54
N CYS A 200 -12.01 -33.97 -3.31
CA CYS A 200 -11.20 -33.10 -4.18
C CYS A 200 -11.90 -31.76 -4.50
N SER A 201 -12.59 -31.21 -3.51
CA SER A 201 -13.34 -29.95 -3.55
C SER A 201 -12.52 -28.74 -3.08
N ASP A 202 -11.43 -28.99 -2.35
CA ASP A 202 -10.70 -27.94 -1.65
C ASP A 202 -9.48 -27.56 -2.48
N PRO A 203 -9.30 -26.29 -2.88
CA PRO A 203 -8.13 -25.89 -3.66
C PRO A 203 -6.84 -25.93 -2.84
N ILE A 204 -5.74 -26.25 -3.50
CA ILE A 204 -4.38 -26.11 -3.00
C ILE A 204 -3.92 -24.68 -3.32
N CYS A 205 -3.77 -23.86 -2.28
CA CYS A 205 -3.31 -22.47 -2.41
C CYS A 205 -1.85 -22.39 -2.86
N SER A 206 -1.38 -21.21 -3.25
CA SER A 206 0.04 -20.96 -3.51
C SER A 206 0.94 -21.46 -2.37
N ALA A 207 2.12 -21.99 -2.70
CA ALA A 207 3.02 -22.63 -1.74
C ALA A 207 3.47 -21.70 -0.59
N ASP A 208 3.64 -20.41 -0.88
CA ASP A 208 4.02 -19.39 0.11
C ASP A 208 2.83 -18.81 0.89
N CYS A 209 1.59 -19.26 0.60
CA CYS A 209 0.38 -18.68 1.16
C CYS A 209 0.24 -18.98 2.66
N SER A 210 0.00 -17.94 3.47
CA SER A 210 -0.08 -18.05 4.93
C SER A 210 -1.17 -19.02 5.38
N ALA A 211 -0.79 -20.15 5.98
CA ALA A 211 -1.73 -21.15 6.50
C ALA A 211 -2.67 -20.62 7.61
N ARG A 212 -2.38 -19.45 8.20
CA ARG A 212 -3.27 -18.75 9.15
C ARG A 212 -4.05 -17.62 8.49
N HIS A 213 -3.35 -16.76 7.74
CA HIS A 213 -3.89 -15.46 7.32
C HIS A 213 -4.34 -15.43 5.85
N GLY A 214 -3.99 -16.44 5.08
CA GLY A 214 -4.46 -16.68 3.72
C GLY A 214 -5.61 -17.70 3.66
N TYR A 215 -6.19 -17.79 2.47
CA TYR A 215 -7.04 -18.85 1.97
C TYR A 215 -7.02 -18.80 0.43
N CYS A 216 -7.69 -19.72 -0.25
CA CYS A 216 -7.81 -19.69 -1.71
C CYS A 216 -9.19 -20.18 -2.14
N GLU A 217 -9.67 -19.67 -3.28
CA GLU A 217 -10.92 -20.10 -3.92
C GLU A 217 -10.67 -20.84 -5.25
N ALA A 218 -9.43 -20.79 -5.75
CA ALA A 218 -8.95 -21.53 -6.91
C ALA A 218 -7.51 -22.05 -6.63
N PRO A 219 -7.06 -23.11 -7.31
CA PRO A 219 -5.70 -23.61 -7.16
C PRO A 219 -4.63 -22.55 -7.47
N GLY A 220 -3.56 -22.51 -6.69
CA GLY A 220 -2.45 -21.56 -6.86
C GLY A 220 -2.73 -20.11 -6.44
N ASP A 221 -3.97 -19.77 -6.07
CA ASP A 221 -4.33 -18.44 -5.55
C ASP A 221 -3.88 -18.25 -4.08
N CYS A 222 -3.85 -17.00 -3.61
CA CYS A 222 -3.70 -16.65 -2.20
C CYS A 222 -4.46 -15.35 -1.87
N LYS A 223 -5.65 -15.48 -1.29
CA LYS A 223 -6.49 -14.38 -0.82
C LYS A 223 -6.27 -14.15 0.68
N CYS A 224 -6.13 -12.89 1.07
CA CYS A 224 -5.84 -12.54 2.45
C CYS A 224 -7.11 -12.33 3.28
N ARG A 225 -7.09 -12.78 4.53
CA ARG A 225 -8.11 -12.44 5.53
C ARG A 225 -7.99 -10.95 5.89
N MET A 226 -9.09 -10.33 6.29
CA MET A 226 -9.11 -8.90 6.64
C MET A 226 -8.03 -8.55 7.65
N GLY A 227 -7.27 -7.49 7.36
CA GLY A 227 -6.12 -7.06 8.16
C GLY A 227 -4.77 -7.59 7.68
N TRP A 228 -4.72 -8.45 6.67
CA TRP A 228 -3.49 -8.98 6.07
C TRP A 228 -3.39 -8.66 4.57
N GLN A 229 -2.16 -8.56 4.07
CA GLN A 229 -1.81 -8.16 2.70
C GLN A 229 -0.50 -8.85 2.23
N GLY A 230 -0.03 -8.49 1.05
CA GLY A 230 1.15 -9.07 0.40
C GLY A 230 0.82 -10.40 -0.31
N PRO A 231 1.68 -10.88 -1.23
CA PRO A 231 1.41 -12.06 -2.07
C PRO A 231 1.32 -13.38 -1.27
N SER A 232 1.88 -13.40 -0.06
CA SER A 232 1.84 -14.53 0.87
C SER A 232 0.83 -14.36 2.01
N CYS A 233 0.15 -13.21 2.09
CA CYS A 233 -0.72 -12.82 3.20
C CYS A 233 -0.05 -12.78 4.59
N ASN A 234 1.28 -12.64 4.65
CA ASN A 234 2.04 -12.56 5.91
C ASN A 234 2.39 -11.11 6.34
N GLU A 235 2.03 -10.10 5.54
CA GLU A 235 2.18 -8.69 5.92
C GLU A 235 0.89 -8.18 6.59
N CYS A 236 1.01 -7.42 7.67
CA CYS A 236 -0.13 -6.74 8.29
C CYS A 236 -0.55 -5.48 7.52
N VAL A 237 -1.84 -5.20 7.50
CA VAL A 237 -2.38 -3.92 7.04
C VAL A 237 -2.30 -2.94 8.22
N ARG A 238 -1.58 -1.82 8.04
CA ARG A 238 -1.49 -0.73 9.02
C ARG A 238 -2.85 -0.05 9.24
N TYR A 239 -3.00 0.68 10.35
CA TYR A 239 -4.22 1.46 10.61
C TYR A 239 -4.53 2.42 9.43
N PRO A 240 -5.80 2.59 9.01
CA PRO A 240 -6.14 3.52 7.93
C PRO A 240 -5.69 4.95 8.26
N GLY A 241 -4.94 5.57 7.35
CA GLY A 241 -4.32 6.89 7.57
C GLY A 241 -2.93 6.85 8.22
N CYS A 242 -2.42 5.69 8.63
CA CYS A 242 -1.07 5.53 9.18
C CYS A 242 0.01 6.00 8.18
N LEU A 243 0.67 7.11 8.48
CA LEU A 243 1.64 7.77 7.59
C LEU A 243 3.03 7.21 7.84
N HIS A 244 3.73 7.64 8.91
CA HIS A 244 5.10 7.24 9.21
C HIS A 244 5.23 6.09 10.23
N GLY A 245 4.22 5.22 10.36
CA GLY A 245 4.25 4.04 11.24
C GLY A 245 4.42 2.69 10.54
N THR A 246 4.63 1.64 11.33
CA THR A 246 4.65 0.21 10.94
C THR A 246 3.53 -0.57 11.65
N CYS A 247 3.51 -1.90 11.54
CA CYS A 247 2.61 -2.77 12.30
C CYS A 247 3.31 -4.12 12.57
N VAL A 248 2.85 -4.86 13.58
CA VAL A 248 3.18 -6.29 13.82
C VAL A 248 1.91 -7.16 13.80
N GLN A 249 0.77 -6.56 14.13
CA GLN A 249 -0.58 -7.10 14.02
C GLN A 249 -1.43 -6.15 13.16
N PRO A 250 -2.53 -6.64 12.56
CA PRO A 250 -3.46 -5.82 11.81
C PRO A 250 -3.91 -4.57 12.58
N TRP A 251 -4.05 -3.46 11.85
CA TRP A 251 -4.58 -2.19 12.35
C TRP A 251 -3.72 -1.50 13.41
N GLN A 252 -2.45 -1.87 13.56
CA GLN A 252 -1.47 -1.07 14.32
C GLN A 252 -0.89 0.09 13.47
N CYS A 253 -0.35 1.09 14.16
CA CYS A 253 0.44 2.17 13.57
C CYS A 253 1.57 2.53 14.54
N ASP A 254 2.58 1.68 14.59
CA ASP A 254 3.72 1.82 15.50
C ASP A 254 4.69 2.86 14.92
N CYS A 255 4.77 4.05 15.51
CA CYS A 255 5.50 5.16 14.89
C CYS A 255 7.01 4.92 14.79
N LYS A 256 7.57 5.30 13.63
CA LYS A 256 9.02 5.39 13.46
C LYS A 256 9.59 6.52 14.31
N GLU A 257 10.89 6.39 14.62
CA GLU A 257 11.62 7.41 15.38
C GLU A 257 11.45 8.82 14.79
N GLY A 258 11.21 9.80 15.65
CA GLY A 258 10.88 11.17 15.28
C GLY A 258 9.40 11.46 14.96
N TRP A 259 8.53 10.44 14.88
CA TRP A 259 7.10 10.62 14.59
C TRP A 259 6.21 10.23 15.77
N GLY A 260 5.05 10.89 15.88
CA GLY A 260 4.05 10.66 16.92
C GLY A 260 2.62 10.90 16.45
N GLY A 261 1.68 10.92 17.40
CA GLY A 261 0.24 10.95 17.12
C GLY A 261 -0.32 9.56 16.77
N LEU A 262 -1.65 9.45 16.71
CA LEU A 262 -2.34 8.17 16.44
C LEU A 262 -2.08 7.63 15.02
N PHE A 263 -1.74 8.51 14.09
CA PHE A 263 -1.51 8.18 12.68
C PHE A 263 -0.03 8.28 12.27
N CYS A 264 0.88 8.56 13.22
CA CYS A 264 2.29 8.84 12.95
C CYS A 264 2.45 9.96 11.91
N ASP A 265 1.69 11.04 12.13
CA ASP A 265 1.52 12.24 11.31
C ASP A 265 2.12 13.49 11.97
N GLN A 266 2.48 13.41 13.25
CA GLN A 266 3.11 14.49 14.00
C GLN A 266 4.64 14.36 13.96
N ASP A 267 5.33 15.34 13.38
CA ASP A 267 6.80 15.43 13.43
C ASP A 267 7.25 15.96 14.81
N LEU A 268 7.87 15.09 15.61
CA LEU A 268 8.38 15.43 16.94
C LEU A 268 9.72 16.20 16.88
N ASN A 269 10.35 16.23 15.70
CA ASN A 269 11.62 16.88 15.41
C ASN A 269 11.47 18.13 14.51
N TYR A 270 10.28 18.74 14.52
CA TYR A 270 9.91 19.87 13.66
C TYR A 270 10.96 21.00 13.60
N CYS A 271 11.53 21.40 14.75
CA CYS A 271 12.56 22.44 14.82
C CYS A 271 13.84 22.12 14.05
N THR A 272 14.31 20.87 14.02
CA THR A 272 15.51 20.49 13.26
C THR A 272 15.22 20.32 11.78
N ASN A 273 14.01 19.87 11.44
CA ASN A 273 13.61 19.58 10.07
C ASN A 273 13.19 20.85 9.29
N HIS A 274 12.47 21.77 9.95
CA HIS A 274 11.88 22.95 9.32
C HIS A 274 12.52 24.29 9.73
N ARG A 275 13.19 24.36 10.89
CA ARG A 275 13.86 25.57 11.41
C ARG A 275 12.98 26.87 11.32
N PRO A 276 11.74 26.86 11.86
CA PRO A 276 10.72 27.88 11.56
C PRO A 276 10.99 29.28 12.13
N CYS A 277 11.83 29.41 13.18
CA CYS A 277 12.03 30.68 13.88
C CYS A 277 12.98 31.62 13.13
N ALA A 278 12.54 32.86 12.93
CA ALA A 278 13.29 33.95 12.30
C ALA A 278 14.25 34.66 13.29
N ASN A 279 14.98 35.65 12.79
CA ASN A 279 15.75 36.65 13.56
C ASN A 279 16.67 36.06 14.65
N GLY A 280 17.18 34.84 14.41
CA GLY A 280 18.08 34.13 15.33
C GLY A 280 17.45 33.72 16.66
N ALA A 281 16.13 33.59 16.72
CA ALA A 281 15.37 33.05 17.85
C ALA A 281 15.56 31.53 18.02
N THR A 282 15.28 31.01 19.23
CA THR A 282 15.51 29.60 19.57
C THR A 282 14.23 28.78 19.45
N CYS A 283 14.23 27.78 18.55
CA CYS A 283 13.12 26.84 18.38
C CYS A 283 13.17 25.71 19.43
N THR A 284 12.04 25.36 20.03
CA THR A 284 11.88 24.14 20.83
C THR A 284 10.64 23.35 20.41
N ASN A 285 10.76 22.02 20.32
CA ASN A 285 9.64 21.13 20.00
C ASN A 285 8.73 20.97 21.22
N THR A 286 7.41 21.04 21.04
CA THR A 286 6.41 20.88 22.12
C THR A 286 6.00 19.42 22.37
N GLY A 287 6.52 18.48 21.58
CA GLY A 287 6.24 17.04 21.72
C GLY A 287 4.90 16.56 21.18
N GLN A 288 4.11 17.44 20.55
CA GLN A 288 2.78 17.14 19.98
C GLN A 288 2.70 17.47 18.48
N GLY A 289 3.80 17.26 17.73
CA GLY A 289 3.87 17.64 16.30
C GLY A 289 3.96 19.14 16.05
N SER A 290 4.46 19.90 17.03
CA SER A 290 4.43 21.36 17.05
C SER A 290 5.68 21.92 17.74
N TYR A 291 5.87 23.24 17.65
CA TYR A 291 7.04 23.98 18.12
C TYR A 291 6.63 25.28 18.82
N THR A 292 7.58 25.89 19.51
CA THR A 292 7.50 27.29 19.95
C THR A 292 8.83 27.99 19.69
N CYS A 293 8.77 29.29 19.41
CA CYS A 293 9.94 30.12 19.15
C CYS A 293 10.19 31.07 20.34
N ASN A 294 11.33 30.90 21.01
CA ASN A 294 11.77 31.82 22.05
C ASN A 294 12.45 33.02 21.37
N CYS A 295 11.70 34.11 21.23
CA CYS A 295 12.15 35.32 20.55
C CYS A 295 13.27 36.06 21.29
N ARG A 296 14.04 36.83 20.51
CA ARG A 296 14.96 37.83 21.06
C ARG A 296 14.16 39.06 21.52
N PRO A 297 14.68 39.85 22.46
CA PRO A 297 14.19 41.20 22.71
C PRO A 297 14.09 42.00 21.38
N GLY A 298 13.08 42.86 21.24
CA GLY A 298 12.74 43.55 19.98
C GLY A 298 11.93 42.72 18.98
N TYR A 299 11.69 41.41 19.21
CA TYR A 299 10.96 40.56 18.26
C TYR A 299 9.75 39.83 18.84
N GLY A 300 8.68 39.79 18.04
CA GLY A 300 7.42 39.11 18.31
C GLY A 300 6.83 38.39 17.09
N GLY A 301 5.57 37.98 17.18
CA GLY A 301 4.96 37.04 16.22
C GLY A 301 5.22 35.58 16.60
N THR A 302 4.61 34.64 15.87
CA THR A 302 4.65 33.20 16.20
C THR A 302 6.04 32.59 15.95
N ASN A 303 6.74 33.13 14.96
CA ASN A 303 8.05 32.70 14.50
C ASN A 303 9.14 33.74 14.84
N CYS A 304 8.83 34.75 15.65
CA CYS A 304 9.71 35.90 15.92
C CYS A 304 10.01 36.73 14.65
N GLU A 305 9.06 36.72 13.71
CA GLU A 305 9.13 37.33 12.38
C GLU A 305 8.80 38.83 12.37
N LEU A 306 8.14 39.32 13.42
CA LEU A 306 7.76 40.73 13.57
C LEU A 306 8.79 41.45 14.42
N GLU A 307 9.28 42.57 13.92
CA GLU A 307 10.00 43.57 14.70
C GLU A 307 8.97 44.33 15.59
N THR A 308 9.37 44.73 16.81
CA THR A 308 8.48 45.24 17.86
C THR A 308 8.62 46.75 18.00
N ASN A 309 7.86 47.49 17.19
CA ASN A 309 7.85 48.95 17.21
C ASN A 309 7.64 49.53 18.63
N GLU A 310 8.72 50.00 19.26
CA GLU A 310 8.65 50.54 20.63
C GLU A 310 7.95 51.91 20.65
N CYS A 311 7.90 52.61 19.51
CA CYS A 311 7.22 53.89 19.36
C CYS A 311 5.68 53.82 19.48
N ASP A 312 5.05 52.65 19.27
CA ASP A 312 3.60 52.45 19.48
C ASP A 312 3.18 52.75 20.94
N SER A 313 4.09 52.56 21.90
CA SER A 313 3.88 52.94 23.31
C SER A 313 3.82 54.47 23.55
N ASN A 314 4.08 55.27 22.51
CA ASN A 314 4.20 56.73 22.53
C ASN A 314 5.15 57.21 23.64
N PRO A 315 6.43 56.77 23.64
CA PRO A 315 7.34 57.02 24.75
C PRO A 315 7.80 58.49 24.81
N CYS A 316 7.95 59.15 23.67
CA CYS A 316 8.32 60.56 23.56
C CYS A 316 7.23 61.48 24.13
N LYS A 317 7.64 62.55 24.81
CA LYS A 317 6.78 63.55 25.45
C LYS A 317 6.98 64.91 24.79
N ASN A 318 6.18 65.90 25.22
CA ASN A 318 6.31 67.31 24.82
C ASN A 318 6.34 67.56 23.29
N GLY A 319 5.73 66.68 22.48
CA GLY A 319 5.71 66.79 21.02
C GLY A 319 6.95 66.26 20.29
N GLY A 320 7.85 65.54 20.97
CA GLY A 320 8.96 64.83 20.33
C GLY A 320 8.48 63.75 19.36
N SER A 321 9.10 63.71 18.17
CA SER A 321 8.81 62.67 17.17
C SER A 321 9.62 61.41 17.49
N CYS A 322 8.96 60.25 17.49
CA CYS A 322 9.60 58.97 17.79
C CYS A 322 10.16 58.32 16.52
N ASN A 323 11.40 57.83 16.58
CA ASN A 323 11.99 56.97 15.55
C ASN A 323 12.38 55.63 16.19
N ASP A 324 11.91 54.56 15.55
CA ASP A 324 12.01 53.15 15.92
C ASP A 324 13.43 52.59 15.68
N LEU A 325 13.90 51.66 16.52
CA LEU A 325 15.19 50.97 16.40
C LEU A 325 15.06 49.52 16.91
N GLU A 326 15.97 48.62 16.53
CA GLU A 326 15.93 47.21 16.99
C GLU A 326 16.05 47.12 18.52
N ASN A 327 14.94 46.81 19.20
CA ASN A 327 14.83 46.77 20.67
C ASN A 327 15.18 48.11 21.35
N ASP A 328 15.01 49.26 20.69
CA ASP A 328 15.03 50.57 21.36
C ASP A 328 14.28 51.65 20.57
N TYR A 329 14.18 52.85 21.13
CA TYR A 329 13.64 54.02 20.43
C TYR A 329 14.48 55.27 20.66
N SER A 330 14.37 56.21 19.72
CA SER A 330 14.99 57.53 19.77
C SER A 330 13.95 58.63 19.59
N CYS A 331 13.94 59.63 20.49
CA CYS A 331 13.04 60.77 20.37
C CYS A 331 13.75 61.99 19.78
N THR A 332 13.25 62.49 18.66
CA THR A 332 13.64 63.77 18.06
C THR A 332 12.89 64.90 18.77
N CYS A 333 13.55 65.57 19.71
CA CYS A 333 12.92 66.57 20.58
C CYS A 333 12.76 67.95 19.91
N PRO A 334 11.67 68.70 20.21
CA PRO A 334 11.54 70.10 19.80
C PRO A 334 12.53 71.00 20.55
N GLN A 335 12.78 72.21 20.04
CA GLN A 335 13.66 73.18 20.70
C GLN A 335 13.18 73.48 22.14
N GLY A 336 14.12 73.45 23.09
CA GLY A 336 13.85 73.61 24.52
C GLY A 336 13.58 72.31 25.29
N PHE A 337 13.48 71.16 24.61
CA PHE A 337 13.23 69.85 25.22
C PHE A 337 14.37 68.86 24.98
N TYR A 338 14.71 68.08 26.01
CA TYR A 338 15.87 67.18 26.05
C TYR A 338 15.58 65.91 26.88
N GLY A 339 16.54 64.99 26.95
CA GLY A 339 16.36 63.67 27.57
C GLY A 339 15.93 62.60 26.56
N LYS A 340 15.93 61.31 26.95
CA LYS A 340 15.65 60.21 26.00
C LYS A 340 14.21 60.26 25.47
N ASN A 341 13.30 60.81 26.26
CA ASN A 341 11.87 60.88 25.99
C ASN A 341 11.40 62.35 25.83
N CYS A 342 12.33 63.29 25.63
CA CYS A 342 12.05 64.74 25.60
C CYS A 342 11.38 65.28 26.89
N GLU A 343 11.66 64.64 28.02
CA GLU A 343 11.07 64.89 29.33
C GLU A 343 11.67 66.10 30.06
N ILE A 344 12.90 66.49 29.74
CA ILE A 344 13.62 67.62 30.34
C ILE A 344 13.24 68.90 29.58
N ILE A 345 12.96 69.98 30.31
CA ILE A 345 12.73 71.32 29.75
C ILE A 345 13.89 72.21 30.18
N ALA A 346 14.59 72.83 29.24
CA ALA A 346 15.68 73.77 29.52
C ALA A 346 15.63 74.95 28.53
N MET A 347 15.47 76.16 29.05
CA MET A 347 15.23 77.38 28.26
C MET A 347 16.25 78.49 28.51
N THR A 348 17.03 78.40 29.59
CA THR A 348 17.96 79.43 30.08
C THR A 348 19.31 78.84 30.44
N CYS A 349 20.33 79.67 30.66
CA CYS A 349 21.60 79.17 31.17
C CYS A 349 21.56 78.77 32.65
N ALA A 350 20.53 79.16 33.40
CA ALA A 350 20.32 78.73 34.78
C ALA A 350 19.97 77.24 34.89
N ASP A 351 19.41 76.65 33.83
CA ASP A 351 19.04 75.23 33.75
C ASP A 351 20.25 74.30 33.55
N GLY A 352 21.46 74.85 33.42
CA GLY A 352 22.71 74.10 33.18
C GLY A 352 22.76 73.29 31.87
N PRO A 353 22.26 73.77 30.72
CA PRO A 353 22.01 72.93 29.54
C PRO A 353 23.26 72.46 28.78
N CYS A 354 24.45 73.00 29.08
CA CYS A 354 25.69 72.70 28.37
C CYS A 354 26.47 71.58 29.07
N PHE A 355 26.50 70.40 28.44
CA PHE A 355 27.13 69.21 28.99
C PHE A 355 28.66 69.24 28.85
N ASN A 356 29.33 68.29 29.52
CA ASN A 356 30.76 68.02 29.40
C ASN A 356 31.70 69.22 29.65
N GLY A 357 31.24 70.23 30.39
CA GLY A 357 32.01 71.46 30.68
C GLY A 357 31.92 72.53 29.60
N GLY A 358 30.92 72.49 28.72
CA GLY A 358 30.63 73.58 27.78
C GLY A 358 30.16 74.86 28.48
N THR A 359 30.58 76.02 27.97
CA THR A 359 30.21 77.32 28.53
C THR A 359 28.88 77.80 27.97
N CYS A 360 27.89 78.01 28.82
CA CYS A 360 26.59 78.55 28.42
C CYS A 360 26.63 80.07 28.22
N MET A 361 25.99 80.55 27.16
CA MET A 361 25.79 81.97 26.87
C MET A 361 24.34 82.23 26.48
N GLU A 362 23.67 83.19 27.10
CA GLU A 362 22.29 83.55 26.75
C GLU A 362 22.25 84.40 25.47
N MET A 363 21.23 84.17 24.63
CA MET A 363 21.05 84.87 23.37
C MET A 363 20.15 86.10 23.53
N LEU A 364 20.54 87.22 22.90
CA LEU A 364 19.83 88.52 22.95
C LEU A 364 18.38 88.46 22.43
N THR A 365 18.02 87.42 21.68
CA THR A 365 16.66 87.15 21.18
C THR A 365 15.84 86.22 22.09
N GLY A 366 16.37 85.82 23.23
CA GLY A 366 15.88 84.72 24.06
C GLY A 366 16.52 83.37 23.69
N GLY A 367 16.55 82.45 24.64
CA GLY A 367 17.26 81.17 24.53
C GLY A 367 18.74 81.25 24.90
N TYR A 368 19.49 80.18 24.63
CA TYR A 368 20.91 80.06 24.94
C TYR A 368 21.69 79.39 23.80
N THR A 369 23.01 79.44 23.90
CA THR A 369 23.94 78.68 23.06
C THR A 369 25.12 78.18 23.91
N CYS A 370 25.65 76.99 23.59
CA CYS A 370 26.77 76.39 24.31
C CYS A 370 28.06 76.49 23.51
N HIS A 371 29.12 77.03 24.11
CA HIS A 371 30.45 76.99 23.54
C HIS A 371 31.19 75.75 24.03
N CYS A 372 31.42 74.79 23.13
CA CYS A 372 31.91 73.47 23.49
C CYS A 372 33.43 73.37 23.67
N PRO A 373 33.93 72.50 24.57
CA PRO A 373 35.35 72.19 24.66
C PRO A 373 35.87 71.49 23.39
N PRO A 374 37.19 71.54 23.08
CA PRO A 374 37.75 71.04 21.82
C PRO A 374 37.57 69.54 21.51
N THR A 375 37.03 68.76 22.44
CA THR A 375 36.75 67.32 22.29
C THR A 375 35.25 67.00 22.24
N TYR A 376 34.38 68.01 22.17
CA TYR A 376 32.93 67.86 22.16
C TYR A 376 32.26 68.73 21.08
N THR A 377 31.07 68.33 20.66
CA THR A 377 30.26 68.92 19.59
C THR A 377 28.78 68.66 19.86
N GLY A 378 27.90 69.12 18.97
CA GLY A 378 26.46 69.20 19.20
C GLY A 378 26.06 70.50 19.89
N SER A 379 24.79 70.90 19.77
CA SER A 379 24.30 72.21 20.21
C SER A 379 24.50 72.47 21.70
N ASN A 380 24.54 71.40 22.50
CA ASN A 380 24.65 71.42 23.95
C ASN A 380 25.93 70.72 24.43
N CYS A 381 26.90 70.50 23.54
CA CYS A 381 28.17 69.81 23.80
C CYS A 381 27.98 68.36 24.27
N GLU A 382 26.86 67.75 23.91
CA GLU A 382 26.41 66.44 24.35
C GLU A 382 27.13 65.28 23.64
N LYS A 383 27.74 65.54 22.47
CA LYS A 383 28.44 64.54 21.66
C LYS A 383 29.94 64.74 21.76
N LYS A 384 30.71 63.65 21.80
CA LYS A 384 32.17 63.72 21.61
C LYS A 384 32.45 64.14 20.16
N LEU A 385 33.47 64.98 19.95
CA LEU A 385 33.90 65.35 18.60
C LEU A 385 34.52 64.13 17.91
N ASP A 386 33.94 63.74 16.77
CA ASP A 386 34.46 62.74 15.85
C ASP A 386 35.12 63.43 14.65
N ARG A 387 36.43 63.25 14.50
CA ARG A 387 37.24 63.84 13.43
C ARG A 387 37.10 63.11 12.09
N CYS A 388 36.53 61.91 12.06
CA CYS A 388 36.26 61.15 10.84
C CYS A 388 34.97 61.56 10.13
N SER A 389 34.07 62.28 10.81
CA SER A 389 32.78 62.75 10.29
C SER A 389 32.84 63.52 8.95
N ASN A 390 33.96 64.18 8.64
CA ASN A 390 34.18 64.90 7.38
C ASN A 390 34.83 64.05 6.27
N SER A 391 34.92 62.73 6.43
CA SER A 391 35.54 61.79 5.47
C SER A 391 36.94 62.22 4.99
N PRO A 392 37.91 62.46 5.88
CA PRO A 392 39.24 62.96 5.51
C PRO A 392 40.09 61.97 4.70
N CYS A 393 39.70 60.68 4.68
CA CYS A 393 40.34 59.61 3.94
C CYS A 393 39.70 59.44 2.56
N LEU A 394 40.50 59.56 1.51
CA LEU A 394 40.04 59.45 0.12
C LEU A 394 40.06 57.99 -0.35
N ASN A 395 39.52 57.76 -1.55
CA ASN A 395 39.58 56.47 -2.26
C ASN A 395 39.09 55.26 -1.44
N GLY A 396 38.09 55.47 -0.58
CA GLY A 396 37.53 54.43 0.30
C GLY A 396 38.39 54.07 1.52
N GLY A 397 39.47 54.81 1.80
CA GLY A 397 40.28 54.61 2.99
C GLY A 397 39.48 54.67 4.29
N GLU A 398 39.70 53.71 5.19
CA GLU A 398 39.02 53.61 6.48
C GLU A 398 39.60 54.65 7.45
N CYS A 399 38.73 55.42 8.09
CA CYS A 399 39.12 56.50 8.99
C CYS A 399 39.10 56.06 10.46
N LEU A 400 40.19 56.33 11.18
CA LEU A 400 40.33 56.07 12.61
C LEU A 400 40.64 57.37 13.35
N ASP A 401 39.73 57.82 14.22
CA ASP A 401 39.94 58.98 15.09
C ASP A 401 40.75 58.58 16.33
N LEU A 402 41.96 59.13 16.45
CA LEU A 402 42.88 58.92 17.58
C LEU A 402 42.75 60.05 18.62
N GLY A 403 41.66 60.81 18.60
CA GLY A 403 41.27 61.85 19.55
C GLY A 403 41.99 63.20 19.38
N GLN A 404 43.28 63.16 19.04
CA GLN A 404 44.09 64.35 18.69
C GLN A 404 44.48 64.39 17.21
N SER A 405 44.55 63.25 16.55
CA SER A 405 44.89 63.08 15.13
C SER A 405 43.94 62.06 14.47
N VAL A 406 43.95 62.03 13.14
CA VAL A 406 43.27 61.01 12.33
C VAL A 406 44.32 60.11 11.69
N LEU A 407 44.02 58.82 11.59
CA LEU A 407 44.78 57.85 10.79
C LEU A 407 43.87 57.27 9.70
N CYS A 408 44.30 57.34 8.44
CA CYS A 408 43.64 56.66 7.33
C CYS A 408 44.30 55.31 7.07
N ARG A 409 43.53 54.22 7.11
CA ARG A 409 43.95 52.90 6.64
C ARG A 409 43.50 52.72 5.19
N CYS A 410 44.45 52.74 4.27
CA CYS A 410 44.17 52.66 2.84
C CYS A 410 43.76 51.24 2.43
N HIS A 411 42.86 51.18 1.45
CA HIS A 411 42.62 49.95 0.69
C HIS A 411 43.81 49.68 -0.24
N SER A 412 43.91 48.44 -0.73
CA SER A 412 44.89 48.04 -1.76
C SER A 412 44.82 48.96 -2.99
N GLY A 413 45.92 49.08 -3.74
CA GLY A 413 46.09 50.08 -4.80
C GLY A 413 46.32 51.53 -4.34
N PHE A 414 46.11 51.91 -3.06
CA PHE A 414 46.22 53.31 -2.60
C PHE A 414 47.25 53.56 -1.50
N THR A 415 47.84 54.76 -1.51
CA THR A 415 48.85 55.22 -0.55
C THR A 415 48.78 56.74 -0.26
N GLY A 416 49.60 57.20 0.68
CA GLY A 416 49.60 58.56 1.22
C GLY A 416 48.79 58.72 2.50
N ALA A 417 49.03 59.80 3.24
CA ALA A 417 48.45 60.03 4.58
C ALA A 417 46.90 60.07 4.61
N ASN A 418 46.27 60.42 3.48
CA ASN A 418 44.83 60.44 3.28
C ASN A 418 44.41 59.46 2.17
N CYS A 419 45.25 58.47 1.83
CA CYS A 419 45.05 57.50 0.74
C CYS A 419 44.86 58.14 -0.64
N GLN A 420 45.44 59.33 -0.85
CA GLN A 420 45.19 60.19 -1.99
C GLN A 420 45.91 59.80 -3.29
N PHE A 421 46.88 58.89 -3.24
CA PHE A 421 47.70 58.49 -4.39
C PHE A 421 47.39 57.06 -4.80
N ASN A 422 47.18 56.83 -6.10
CA ASN A 422 47.24 55.49 -6.68
C ASN A 422 48.68 54.97 -6.62
N ILE A 423 48.86 53.67 -6.47
CA ILE A 423 50.14 52.98 -6.61
C ILE A 423 50.32 52.67 -8.11
N ASP A 424 51.45 53.08 -8.70
CA ASP A 424 51.75 52.81 -10.11
C ASP A 424 52.10 51.32 -10.31
N ASP A 425 51.11 50.53 -10.68
CA ASP A 425 51.27 49.08 -10.95
C ASP A 425 52.10 48.81 -12.23
N CYS A 426 52.29 49.83 -13.06
CA CYS A 426 53.17 49.79 -14.23
C CYS A 426 54.65 50.08 -13.92
N ALA A 427 55.00 50.55 -12.71
CA ALA A 427 56.36 50.96 -12.34
C ALA A 427 57.42 49.83 -12.45
N LEU A 428 57.00 48.57 -12.38
CA LEU A 428 57.86 47.39 -12.58
C LEU A 428 57.89 46.87 -14.03
N ALA A 429 57.31 47.61 -14.98
CA ALA A 429 57.18 47.28 -16.40
C ALA A 429 56.67 45.84 -16.67
N PRO A 430 55.48 45.46 -16.15
CA PRO A 430 54.99 44.08 -16.21
C PRO A 430 54.67 43.58 -17.63
N CYS A 431 54.45 44.50 -18.60
CA CYS A 431 54.10 44.16 -19.98
C CYS A 431 55.32 43.71 -20.79
N GLN A 432 55.30 42.46 -21.26
CA GLN A 432 56.37 41.86 -22.05
C GLN A 432 56.18 42.13 -23.56
N ASN A 433 57.17 41.75 -24.38
CA ASN A 433 57.11 41.80 -25.84
C ASN A 433 56.71 43.18 -26.43
N ALA A 434 57.19 44.25 -25.79
CA ALA A 434 56.90 45.64 -26.11
C ALA A 434 55.41 46.04 -26.07
N GLY A 435 54.59 45.34 -25.28
CA GLY A 435 53.23 45.80 -24.96
C GLY A 435 53.24 47.05 -24.08
N THR A 436 52.32 47.98 -24.33
CA THR A 436 52.19 49.22 -23.54
C THR A 436 51.44 48.96 -22.25
N CYS A 437 52.01 49.37 -21.11
CA CYS A 437 51.34 49.29 -19.81
C CYS A 437 50.42 50.49 -19.59
N GLN A 438 49.24 50.23 -19.02
CA GLN A 438 48.32 51.24 -18.51
C GLN A 438 48.01 50.93 -17.04
N ASP A 439 48.25 51.93 -16.19
CA ASP A 439 48.03 51.91 -14.75
C ASP A 439 46.53 51.76 -14.40
N GLY A 440 46.26 51.21 -13.22
CA GLY A 440 44.93 50.93 -12.69
C GLY A 440 44.96 50.82 -11.16
N VAL A 441 43.85 50.41 -10.54
CA VAL A 441 43.74 50.37 -9.07
C VAL A 441 43.95 48.94 -8.57
N ASP A 442 45.10 48.68 -7.96
CA ASP A 442 45.53 47.33 -7.53
C ASP A 442 45.63 46.33 -8.71
N ASP A 443 45.76 46.86 -9.94
CA ASP A 443 45.89 46.11 -11.18
C ASP A 443 46.39 46.96 -12.36
N TYR A 444 47.02 46.34 -13.35
CA TYR A 444 47.48 46.95 -14.61
C TYR A 444 46.85 46.28 -15.83
N THR A 445 46.76 47.04 -16.94
CA THR A 445 46.33 46.53 -18.25
C THR A 445 47.43 46.67 -19.29
N CYS A 446 47.81 45.58 -19.96
CA CYS A 446 48.77 45.61 -21.07
C CYS A 446 48.07 45.63 -22.44
N SER A 447 48.37 46.63 -23.27
CA SER A 447 48.02 46.66 -24.69
C SER A 447 49.09 45.93 -25.51
N CYS A 448 48.80 44.71 -25.96
CA CYS A 448 49.78 43.86 -26.63
C CYS A 448 50.03 44.21 -28.11
N THR A 449 51.26 43.96 -28.55
CA THR A 449 51.67 44.06 -29.96
C THR A 449 51.09 42.91 -30.79
N LEU A 450 50.97 43.12 -32.11
CA LEU A 450 50.46 42.12 -33.05
C LEU A 450 51.24 40.80 -32.95
N GLY A 451 50.53 39.68 -32.73
CA GLY A 451 51.11 38.36 -32.51
C GLY A 451 51.35 37.99 -31.04
N TYR A 452 50.97 38.84 -30.08
CA TYR A 452 51.02 38.56 -28.64
C TYR A 452 49.67 38.77 -27.94
N ALA A 453 49.49 38.15 -26.77
CA ALA A 453 48.26 38.12 -25.99
C ALA A 453 48.51 37.79 -24.49
N GLY A 454 47.43 37.83 -23.70
CA GLY A 454 47.46 37.58 -22.25
C GLY A 454 47.75 38.84 -21.43
N LYS A 455 47.45 38.81 -20.13
CA LYS A 455 47.45 40.01 -19.24
C LYS A 455 48.78 40.77 -19.22
N ASN A 456 49.90 40.08 -19.42
CA ASN A 456 51.25 40.65 -19.49
C ASN A 456 51.92 40.52 -20.88
N CYS A 457 51.14 40.22 -21.93
CA CYS A 457 51.62 40.01 -23.31
C CYS A 457 52.69 38.93 -23.51
N SER A 458 52.81 37.98 -22.57
CA SER A 458 53.80 36.88 -22.65
C SER A 458 53.40 35.75 -23.61
N LEU A 459 52.13 35.60 -23.95
CA LEU A 459 51.65 34.54 -24.84
C LEU A 459 51.75 34.96 -26.30
N ARG A 460 52.23 34.07 -27.17
CA ARG A 460 52.19 34.27 -28.63
C ARG A 460 50.85 33.81 -29.21
N SER A 461 50.26 34.58 -30.12
CA SER A 461 48.96 34.31 -30.74
C SER A 461 49.07 33.91 -32.21
N ASP A 462 49.07 32.59 -32.48
CA ASP A 462 49.01 32.02 -33.83
C ASP A 462 47.54 31.81 -34.29
N ALA A 463 47.25 32.06 -35.58
CA ALA A 463 45.87 32.27 -36.08
C ALA A 463 44.92 31.04 -36.10
N CYS A 464 45.40 29.82 -35.85
CA CYS A 464 44.56 28.63 -35.60
C CYS A 464 44.75 28.07 -34.17
N GLY A 465 45.40 28.80 -33.26
CA GLY A 465 45.76 28.37 -31.91
C GLY A 465 44.68 28.60 -30.85
N ARG A 466 44.87 27.99 -29.66
CA ARG A 466 44.03 28.21 -28.46
C ARG A 466 44.29 29.61 -27.88
N GLY A 467 43.69 30.62 -28.49
CA GLY A 467 43.89 32.04 -28.18
C GLY A 467 43.28 32.99 -29.21
N ALA A 468 42.91 32.51 -30.40
CA ALA A 468 42.00 33.24 -31.29
C ALA A 468 40.60 33.37 -30.63
N SER A 469 39.92 34.50 -30.85
CA SER A 469 38.66 34.86 -30.18
C SER A 469 37.44 34.01 -30.58
N ALA A 470 37.57 33.15 -31.58
CA ALA A 470 36.69 32.03 -31.89
C ALA A 470 37.49 30.95 -32.63
N GLN A 471 37.01 29.70 -32.66
CA GLN A 471 37.53 28.70 -33.60
C GLN A 471 37.14 29.10 -35.03
N PRO A 472 38.10 29.36 -35.96
CA PRO A 472 37.76 29.99 -37.25
C PRO A 472 36.92 29.12 -38.19
N CYS A 473 36.92 27.80 -37.99
CA CYS A 473 36.24 26.83 -38.85
C CYS A 473 35.11 26.14 -38.09
N GLN A 474 33.91 26.18 -38.67
CA GLN A 474 32.69 25.60 -38.12
C GLN A 474 32.46 24.19 -38.69
N ASN A 475 31.44 23.49 -38.19
CA ASN A 475 30.96 22.20 -38.72
C ASN A 475 32.04 21.12 -38.91
N GLY A 476 33.09 21.13 -38.09
CA GLY A 476 34.21 20.18 -38.17
C GLY A 476 35.24 20.47 -39.26
N GLY A 477 35.23 21.66 -39.88
CA GLY A 477 36.24 22.07 -40.85
C GLY A 477 37.64 22.21 -40.23
N THR A 478 38.67 21.86 -41.00
CA THR A 478 40.07 21.89 -40.53
C THR A 478 40.70 23.26 -40.80
N CYS A 479 41.28 23.88 -39.78
CA CYS A 479 41.94 25.20 -39.85
C CYS A 479 43.40 25.07 -40.29
N PHE A 480 43.78 25.79 -41.35
CA PHE A 480 45.17 25.93 -41.80
C PHE A 480 45.58 27.41 -41.80
N THR A 481 46.80 27.70 -41.33
CA THR A 481 47.36 29.06 -41.37
C THR A 481 47.95 29.35 -42.75
N HIS A 482 47.33 30.26 -43.50
CA HIS A 482 47.81 30.74 -44.79
C HIS A 482 48.40 32.15 -44.64
N PHE A 483 49.24 32.59 -45.59
CA PHE A 483 49.85 33.93 -45.57
C PHE A 483 48.84 35.09 -45.78
N THR A 484 47.56 34.77 -45.98
CA THR A 484 46.44 35.72 -46.08
C THR A 484 45.43 35.60 -44.93
N GLY A 485 45.71 34.76 -43.91
CA GLY A 485 44.80 34.49 -42.78
C GLY A 485 44.52 32.99 -42.57
N PRO A 486 43.63 32.63 -41.61
CA PRO A 486 43.17 31.26 -41.46
C PRO A 486 42.30 30.85 -42.65
N VAL A 487 42.49 29.63 -43.15
CA VAL A 487 41.74 29.03 -44.25
C VAL A 487 41.15 27.70 -43.79
N CYS A 488 39.85 27.50 -44.02
CA CYS A 488 39.13 26.32 -43.59
C CYS A 488 38.93 25.32 -44.73
N GLN A 489 39.27 24.05 -44.48
CA GLN A 489 38.93 22.94 -45.37
C GLN A 489 37.66 22.24 -44.86
N CYS A 490 36.61 22.23 -45.69
CA CYS A 490 35.28 21.78 -45.29
C CYS A 490 35.03 20.29 -45.55
N PRO A 491 34.29 19.58 -44.67
CA PRO A 491 33.88 18.20 -44.92
C PRO A 491 32.79 18.11 -46.00
N PRO A 492 32.59 16.94 -46.61
CA PRO A 492 31.57 16.73 -47.64
C PRO A 492 30.17 17.15 -47.18
N GLY A 493 29.45 17.90 -48.01
CA GLY A 493 28.14 18.46 -47.67
C GLY A 493 28.17 19.86 -47.06
N PHE A 494 29.36 20.46 -46.83
CA PHE A 494 29.51 21.84 -46.34
C PHE A 494 30.36 22.72 -47.28
N MET A 495 30.10 24.03 -47.28
CA MET A 495 30.85 25.03 -48.04
C MET A 495 30.86 26.40 -47.33
N GLY A 496 31.64 27.34 -47.85
CA GLY A 496 31.84 28.69 -47.29
C GLY A 496 33.24 28.87 -46.69
N PRO A 497 33.74 30.10 -46.55
CA PRO A 497 35.08 30.40 -46.03
C PRO A 497 35.34 29.88 -44.60
N SER A 498 34.30 29.64 -43.80
CA SER A 498 34.36 29.04 -42.46
C SER A 498 33.59 27.71 -42.36
N CYS A 499 33.19 27.12 -43.49
CA CYS A 499 32.38 25.90 -43.58
C CYS A 499 30.95 26.03 -43.01
N GLU A 500 30.38 27.23 -43.08
CA GLU A 500 29.12 27.62 -42.45
C GLU A 500 27.84 27.16 -43.20
N PHE A 501 27.90 26.88 -44.51
CA PHE A 501 26.73 26.54 -45.33
C PHE A 501 26.64 25.04 -45.65
N THR A 502 25.43 24.49 -45.79
CA THR A 502 25.18 23.11 -46.19
C THR A 502 24.74 22.96 -47.66
N LEU A 503 25.21 21.89 -48.31
CA LEU A 503 24.89 21.53 -49.70
C LEU A 503 23.75 20.50 -49.74
N GLN A 504 22.51 20.96 -49.93
CA GLN A 504 21.37 20.08 -50.20
C GLN A 504 21.24 19.76 -51.71
N PRO A 505 21.04 18.49 -52.10
CA PRO A 505 20.83 18.12 -53.50
C PRO A 505 19.35 18.15 -53.94
N SER A 506 19.16 18.57 -55.20
CA SER A 506 18.00 18.31 -56.09
C SER A 506 16.62 18.91 -55.78
N PHE A 507 16.07 19.54 -56.84
CA PHE A 507 14.64 19.62 -57.15
C PHE A 507 13.94 18.26 -56.99
N HIS A 508 12.64 18.24 -56.64
CA HIS A 508 11.62 17.45 -57.36
C HIS A 508 10.18 17.80 -56.91
N PRO A 509 9.12 17.45 -57.67
CA PRO A 509 7.74 17.78 -57.35
C PRO A 509 7.06 16.78 -56.39
N ALA A 510 5.99 17.26 -55.74
CA ALA A 510 5.00 16.45 -55.00
C ALA A 510 4.18 15.54 -55.96
N PRO A 511 3.37 14.52 -55.51
CA PRO A 511 2.64 14.51 -54.23
C PRO A 511 2.27 13.14 -53.54
N ARG A 512 1.48 13.25 -52.45
CA ARG A 512 0.51 12.30 -51.81
C ARG A 512 0.98 11.32 -50.70
N LEU A 513 0.33 11.50 -49.52
CA LEU A 513 -0.36 10.50 -48.66
C LEU A 513 0.41 9.20 -48.27
N THR A 514 0.69 8.87 -47.00
CA THR A 514 -0.30 8.53 -45.93
C THR A 514 0.32 8.40 -44.52
N ASN A 515 -0.53 8.57 -43.47
CA ASN A 515 -0.53 7.94 -42.13
C ASN A 515 0.77 7.56 -41.36
N LYS A 516 1.01 8.29 -40.25
CA LYS A 516 1.11 7.82 -38.82
C LYS A 516 2.05 6.64 -38.42
N PRO A 517 2.48 6.56 -37.13
CA PRO A 517 2.98 7.62 -36.22
C PRO A 517 4.18 7.17 -35.33
N SER A 518 4.90 8.09 -34.65
CA SER A 518 5.46 7.85 -33.30
C SER A 518 6.00 9.13 -32.63
N SER A 519 6.03 9.08 -31.30
CA SER A 519 6.77 9.83 -30.25
C SER A 519 7.91 10.81 -30.62
N THR A 520 8.21 11.87 -29.83
CA THR A 520 7.52 12.51 -28.67
C THR A 520 8.19 13.85 -28.36
N ALA A 521 7.43 14.96 -28.36
CA ALA A 521 7.82 16.23 -27.71
C ALA A 521 6.58 17.13 -27.51
N LEU A 522 6.01 17.15 -26.30
CA LEU A 522 4.80 17.91 -25.96
C LEU A 522 4.84 18.30 -24.47
N THR A 523 4.70 19.59 -24.13
CA THR A 523 3.91 20.17 -23.00
C THR A 523 4.21 21.66 -22.77
N ALA A 524 3.68 22.58 -23.61
CA ALA A 524 3.74 24.04 -23.31
C ALA A 524 2.74 24.94 -24.08
N SER A 525 1.51 24.50 -24.42
CA SER A 525 0.52 25.40 -25.08
C SER A 525 -0.98 25.02 -24.98
N CYS A 526 -1.37 23.81 -24.57
CA CYS A 526 -2.74 23.32 -24.81
C CYS A 526 -3.85 23.76 -23.82
N VAL A 527 -3.55 24.54 -22.78
CA VAL A 527 -4.54 24.83 -21.71
C VAL A 527 -5.58 25.89 -22.11
N LEU A 528 -5.18 26.92 -22.89
CA LEU A 528 -6.03 28.09 -23.16
C LEU A 528 -7.12 27.86 -24.23
N ALA A 529 -6.97 26.87 -25.11
CA ALA A 529 -7.93 26.60 -26.19
C ALA A 529 -9.17 25.79 -25.74
N LEU A 530 -9.03 24.91 -24.75
CA LEU A 530 -10.12 24.00 -24.35
C LEU A 530 -11.23 24.69 -23.53
N LEU A 531 -10.90 25.77 -22.80
CA LEU A 531 -11.87 26.57 -22.06
C LEU A 531 -12.87 27.30 -22.96
N ALA A 532 -12.48 27.65 -24.20
CA ALA A 532 -13.35 28.35 -25.14
C ALA A 532 -14.50 27.48 -25.69
N LEU A 533 -14.26 26.19 -25.91
CA LEU A 533 -15.25 25.27 -26.50
C LEU A 533 -16.27 24.71 -25.48
N GLY A 534 -15.91 24.62 -24.20
CA GLY A 534 -16.82 24.19 -23.14
C GLY A 534 -18.00 25.16 -22.91
N LEU A 535 -17.79 26.46 -23.11
CA LEU A 535 -18.82 27.48 -22.94
C LEU A 535 -19.88 27.46 -24.07
N ALA A 536 -19.50 27.02 -25.28
CA ALA A 536 -20.42 26.96 -26.41
C ALA A 536 -21.49 25.85 -26.27
N THR A 537 -21.12 24.68 -25.73
CA THR A 537 -22.03 23.52 -25.63
C THR A 537 -23.07 23.68 -24.53
N GLY A 538 -22.70 24.28 -23.39
CA GLY A 538 -23.63 24.55 -22.28
C GLY A 538 -24.81 25.45 -22.67
N ILE A 539 -24.58 26.47 -23.49
CA ILE A 539 -25.61 27.43 -23.95
C ILE A 539 -26.68 26.73 -24.81
N VAL A 540 -26.29 25.73 -25.63
CA VAL A 540 -27.23 24.98 -26.48
C VAL A 540 -28.15 24.07 -25.65
N VAL A 541 -27.62 23.40 -24.62
CA VAL A 541 -28.42 22.55 -23.72
C VAL A 541 -29.42 23.37 -22.92
N LEU A 542 -29.01 24.53 -22.40
CA LEU A 542 -29.89 25.45 -21.67
C LEU A 542 -30.98 26.08 -22.55
N ARG A 543 -30.70 26.33 -23.84
CA ARG A 543 -31.74 26.76 -24.80
C ARG A 543 -32.75 25.65 -25.11
N ARG A 544 -32.34 24.38 -25.27
CA ARG A 544 -33.30 23.28 -25.49
C ARG A 544 -34.23 23.04 -24.29
N ARG A 545 -33.76 23.18 -23.04
CA ARG A 545 -34.62 23.04 -21.85
C ARG A 545 -35.63 24.17 -21.64
N ARG A 546 -35.52 25.33 -22.30
CA ARG A 546 -36.49 26.45 -22.20
C ARG A 546 -37.62 26.42 -23.24
N LEU A 547 -37.64 25.46 -24.18
CA LEU A 547 -38.68 25.35 -25.22
C LEU A 547 -39.74 24.26 -24.96
N SER A 548 -39.55 23.42 -23.93
CA SER A 548 -40.53 22.37 -23.54
C SER A 548 -41.42 22.80 -22.36
N GLY A 549 -41.70 24.11 -22.23
CA GLY A 549 -42.11 24.69 -20.95
C GLY A 549 -43.22 25.76 -20.98
N ARG A 550 -44.08 25.83 -22.01
CA ARG A 550 -45.38 26.54 -21.93
C ARG A 550 -46.37 26.25 -23.09
N LYS A 551 -47.11 25.15 -22.95
CA LYS A 551 -48.52 24.92 -23.38
C LYS A 551 -48.99 23.72 -22.53
N GLN A 552 -50.20 23.65 -21.99
CA GLN A 552 -51.40 24.48 -22.19
C GLN A 552 -52.04 24.78 -20.81
N LEU A 553 -52.86 25.83 -20.70
CA LEU A 553 -53.50 26.23 -19.44
C LEU A 553 -54.97 25.80 -19.41
N ASN A 554 -55.48 25.55 -18.20
CA ASN A 554 -56.88 25.41 -17.78
C ASN A 554 -57.76 24.35 -18.48
N ASP A 555 -58.39 23.51 -17.66
CA ASP A 555 -59.85 23.55 -17.61
C ASP A 555 -60.33 23.57 -16.15
N THR A 556 -61.60 23.95 -15.99
CA THR A 556 -62.51 24.21 -14.86
C THR A 556 -62.36 23.50 -13.49
N ALA A 557 -63.11 23.98 -12.50
CA ALA A 557 -63.02 23.65 -11.06
C ALA A 557 -64.40 23.32 -10.42
N VAL A 558 -64.44 23.17 -9.08
CA VAL A 558 -65.62 22.95 -8.18
C VAL A 558 -66.34 21.59 -8.41
N PHE A 559 -66.83 20.82 -7.42
CA PHE A 559 -67.46 21.13 -6.12
C PHE A 559 -67.15 20.12 -4.97
N ASN A 560 -67.85 20.27 -3.84
CA ASN A 560 -67.52 19.76 -2.50
C ASN A 560 -68.08 18.35 -2.10
N ASP A 561 -67.59 17.89 -0.93
CA ASP A 561 -68.37 17.49 0.27
C ASP A 561 -68.69 16.02 0.67
N LEU A 562 -68.73 15.84 2.01
CA LEU A 562 -69.52 14.92 2.85
C LEU A 562 -69.25 13.38 2.95
N LYS A 563 -68.64 13.03 4.11
CA LYS A 563 -69.09 12.08 5.18
C LYS A 563 -69.16 10.53 5.00
N MET A 564 -68.51 9.89 6.00
CA MET A 564 -68.89 8.70 6.80
C MET A 564 -68.90 7.27 6.20
N GLY A 565 -68.42 6.33 7.03
CA GLY A 565 -68.52 4.88 6.82
C GLY A 565 -67.67 4.07 7.84
N ILE A 566 -68.10 4.01 9.11
CA ILE A 566 -67.36 3.32 10.20
C ILE A 566 -67.99 1.96 10.52
N ASN A 567 -67.17 0.91 10.67
CA ASN A 567 -67.24 -0.24 11.62
C ASN A 567 -66.25 -1.36 11.17
N ARG A 568 -65.66 -2.22 12.02
CA ARG A 568 -65.94 -2.57 13.43
C ARG A 568 -64.67 -3.04 14.21
N PHE A 569 -64.76 -3.02 15.55
CA PHE A 569 -63.82 -3.50 16.61
C PHE A 569 -63.91 -5.04 16.86
N PRO A 570 -63.15 -5.74 17.77
CA PRO A 570 -62.54 -5.41 19.12
C PRO A 570 -60.98 -5.50 19.21
N SER A 571 -60.21 -4.94 20.17
CA SER A 571 -60.19 -4.78 21.66
C SER A 571 -59.35 -5.86 22.39
N GLU A 572 -58.62 -5.69 23.51
CA GLU A 572 -58.44 -4.67 24.60
C GLU A 572 -56.91 -4.58 24.99
N ARG A 573 -56.27 -3.48 25.48
CA ARG A 573 -56.32 -2.70 26.77
C ARG A 573 -55.66 -3.41 27.99
N GLU A 574 -54.96 -2.77 28.95
CA GLU A 574 -54.56 -1.35 29.16
C GLU A 574 -53.43 -1.13 30.23
N ALA A 575 -53.08 0.16 30.45
CA ALA A 575 -52.44 0.79 31.65
C ALA A 575 -50.89 0.86 31.73
N PHE A 576 -50.21 1.89 32.30
CA PHE A 576 -50.56 3.29 32.69
C PHE A 576 -49.30 4.22 32.71
N MET A 577 -49.31 5.40 33.37
CA MET A 577 -48.18 6.35 33.50
C MET A 577 -48.10 7.10 34.86
N ALA A 578 -46.97 7.83 35.06
CA ALA A 578 -46.61 8.81 36.12
C ALA A 578 -46.05 8.22 37.45
N ALA A 579 -45.25 8.94 38.27
CA ALA A 579 -44.93 10.38 38.29
C ALA A 579 -43.46 10.71 38.73
N SER A 580 -43.15 12.01 38.88
CA SER A 580 -41.81 12.61 39.11
C SER A 580 -41.46 12.94 40.58
N SER A 581 -40.16 13.03 40.92
CA SER A 581 -39.59 14.12 41.76
C SER A 581 -38.06 14.02 41.95
N LEU A 582 -37.41 15.11 42.37
CA LEU A 582 -36.03 15.16 42.89
C LEU A 582 -36.04 14.94 44.41
N PHE A 583 -34.89 14.58 45.02
CA PHE A 583 -34.31 15.38 46.12
C PHE A 583 -32.83 15.03 46.40
N LYS A 584 -32.24 15.72 47.38
CA LYS A 584 -30.82 15.88 47.74
C LYS A 584 -30.69 15.71 49.26
N ILE A 585 -29.57 15.20 49.80
CA ILE A 585 -29.02 15.49 51.17
C ILE A 585 -27.71 14.69 51.41
N SER A 586 -26.95 15.03 52.47
CA SER A 586 -25.58 14.57 52.76
C SER A 586 -25.33 14.41 54.29
N ASN A 587 -24.25 13.69 54.67
CA ASN A 587 -23.67 13.46 56.02
C ASN A 587 -24.55 12.65 57.01
N SER A 588 -24.02 11.94 58.03
CA SER A 588 -22.84 12.21 58.88
C SER A 588 -22.18 10.97 59.55
N ASP A 589 -20.94 11.12 60.05
CA ASP A 589 -20.24 10.15 60.94
C ASP A 589 -20.89 9.99 62.34
N PRO A 590 -20.45 9.01 63.17
CA PRO A 590 -19.48 9.37 64.22
C PRO A 590 -18.41 8.31 64.64
N ARG A 591 -17.14 8.70 64.51
CA ARG A 591 -16.03 8.69 65.52
C ARG A 591 -15.69 7.46 66.42
N LEU A 592 -14.36 7.18 66.44
CA LEU A 592 -13.45 6.89 67.58
C LEU A 592 -13.43 5.51 68.29
N SER A 593 -12.27 4.85 68.22
CA SER A 593 -11.39 4.60 69.40
C SER A 593 -9.94 4.27 68.99
N MET A 594 -8.99 4.32 69.93
CA MET A 594 -7.57 3.92 69.75
C MET A 594 -7.22 2.70 70.61
N ALA A 595 -6.22 1.90 70.18
CA ALA A 595 -5.25 1.09 70.96
C ALA A 595 -4.74 -0.12 70.14
N SER A 596 -3.59 -0.76 70.41
CA SER A 596 -2.20 -0.29 70.65
C SER A 596 -1.30 -1.52 70.92
N LEU A 597 -0.03 -1.47 70.49
CA LEU A 597 1.13 -2.21 71.04
C LEU A 597 1.11 -3.76 71.15
N ALA A 598 1.93 -4.37 70.29
CA ALA A 598 3.07 -5.24 70.63
C ALA A 598 2.91 -6.69 71.19
N SER A 599 3.85 -7.52 70.71
CA SER A 599 4.64 -8.53 71.45
C SER A 599 4.23 -10.02 71.53
N LEU A 600 5.25 -10.83 71.16
CA LEU A 600 5.70 -12.12 71.71
C LEU A 600 5.27 -13.49 71.11
N ARG A 601 6.35 -14.26 70.87
CA ARG A 601 6.60 -15.72 70.73
C ARG A 601 6.08 -16.53 71.95
N PRO A 602 6.07 -17.90 71.99
CA PRO A 602 7.07 -18.88 71.45
C PRO A 602 6.44 -20.10 70.70
N THR A 603 7.17 -21.07 70.13
CA THR A 603 8.44 -21.74 70.54
C THR A 603 9.52 -21.95 69.45
N ASP A 604 10.06 -23.18 69.32
CA ASP A 604 11.49 -23.52 69.14
C ASP A 604 11.63 -24.79 68.23
N ASP A 605 12.68 -25.63 68.12
CA ASP A 605 13.88 -25.99 68.91
C ASP A 605 14.99 -26.59 67.99
N ARG A 606 16.26 -26.56 68.44
CA ARG A 606 17.52 -27.10 67.83
C ARG A 606 18.02 -26.47 66.51
N MET A 607 19.33 -26.31 66.23
CA MET A 607 20.63 -26.25 66.98
C MET A 607 21.71 -25.74 65.98
N GLY A 608 22.93 -25.28 66.32
CA GLY A 608 23.56 -24.97 67.61
C GLY A 608 25.12 -25.06 67.56
N ARG A 609 25.84 -24.01 68.03
CA ARG A 609 27.33 -23.80 67.98
C ARG A 609 27.87 -23.44 66.56
N GLY A 610 28.88 -22.58 66.34
CA GLY A 610 29.78 -21.75 67.17
C GLY A 610 31.13 -21.49 66.42
N LEU A 611 32.02 -20.51 66.67
CA LEU A 611 32.16 -19.40 67.63
C LEU A 611 33.15 -18.32 67.08
N GLY A 612 32.95 -17.01 67.39
CA GLY A 612 33.96 -15.92 67.26
C GLY A 612 34.23 -15.34 65.85
N GLY A 613 34.72 -14.09 65.69
CA GLY A 613 34.87 -12.99 66.65
C GLY A 613 35.66 -11.76 66.11
N GLU A 614 35.14 -10.54 66.36
CA GLU A 614 35.85 -9.22 66.34
C GLU A 614 36.47 -8.69 65.00
N ARG A 615 36.98 -7.43 64.90
CA ARG A 615 36.33 -6.09 65.04
C ARG A 615 37.22 -5.00 64.37
N HIS A 616 36.68 -3.78 64.15
CA HIS A 616 37.39 -2.52 63.77
C HIS A 616 38.00 -2.40 62.35
N SER A 617 38.39 -1.21 61.80
CA SER A 617 37.80 0.16 61.78
C SER A 617 38.59 1.12 60.84
N PHE A 618 37.89 1.97 60.07
CA PHE A 618 38.28 3.32 59.56
C PHE A 618 39.53 3.58 58.66
N SER A 619 39.27 3.82 57.36
CA SER A 619 39.54 5.10 56.62
C SER A 619 41.02 5.51 56.26
N PRO A 620 41.36 6.73 55.74
CA PRO A 620 41.77 6.86 54.31
C PRO A 620 42.95 7.82 53.97
N GLY A 621 43.29 7.94 52.67
CA GLY A 621 44.14 8.99 52.05
C GLY A 621 44.62 8.53 50.64
N GLN A 622 44.40 9.24 49.52
CA GLN A 622 44.94 10.53 49.03
C GLN A 622 46.47 10.57 48.82
N ASP A 623 46.91 10.76 47.56
CA ASP A 623 47.72 11.93 47.18
C ASP A 623 47.78 12.19 45.65
N TYR A 624 48.24 13.39 45.24
CA TYR A 624 48.42 13.83 43.85
C TYR A 624 49.90 13.77 43.39
N LEU A 625 50.17 13.72 42.06
CA LEU A 625 51.17 14.59 41.41
C LEU A 625 51.15 14.53 39.85
N TRP A 626 51.84 15.50 39.22
CA TRP A 626 51.82 15.82 37.77
C TRP A 626 53.09 15.44 37.01
N ARG A 627 52.94 15.03 35.73
CA ARG A 627 53.79 15.27 34.53
C ARG A 627 53.23 14.46 33.34
N GLY A 628 53.44 14.79 32.06
CA GLY A 628 54.14 15.95 31.47
C GLY A 628 54.82 15.63 30.14
N ASP A 629 54.29 16.18 29.03
CA ASP A 629 54.87 16.39 27.70
C ASP A 629 55.17 15.28 26.66
N SER A 630 54.59 15.53 25.46
CA SER A 630 55.24 15.56 24.11
C SER A 630 55.11 14.38 23.10
N GLY A 631 55.07 14.74 21.81
CA GLY A 631 54.97 13.86 20.62
C GLY A 631 53.52 13.62 20.15
N ALA A 632 52.89 14.35 19.21
CA ALA A 632 53.32 15.15 18.05
C ALA A 632 53.86 14.31 16.86
N GLY A 633 53.09 14.25 15.76
CA GLY A 633 53.41 13.42 14.57
C GLY A 633 52.36 13.47 13.45
N LEU A 634 52.08 14.66 12.91
CA LEU A 634 51.17 14.85 11.77
C LEU A 634 51.86 14.57 10.42
N ARG A 635 51.16 13.92 9.49
CA ARG A 635 51.02 14.34 8.09
C ARG A 635 49.86 13.65 7.39
#